data_AF-A0A9E2QEZ8-F1
#
_entry.id   AF-A0A9E2QEZ8-F1
#
_cell.length_a   1.000
_cell.length_b   1.000
_cell.length_c   1.000
_cell.angle_alpha   90.00
_cell.angle_beta   90.00
_cell.angle_gamma   90.00
#
_symmetry.space_group_name_H-M   'P 1'
#
loop_
_entity.id
_entity.type
_entity.pdbx_description
1 polymer ?
#
loop_
_entity_poly.entity_id
_entity_poly.type
_entity_poly.pdbx_seq_one_letter_code
_entity_poly.pdbx_strand_id
1 'polypeptide(L)'
;SIPYIGFEQEISQAAFNLSNKNIFPDALIKGEKGYYIIRFRDRQEPELKGFEEEKEKIKDKLLKQKVLKTFDAWLSSIRKKSVISIEKGFGE
;
A
#
# COMPACT_ATOMS: atom_id res chain seq x y z
N SER A 1 -1.55 -17.06 4.20
CA SER A 1 -0.41 -16.32 3.62
C SER A 1 0.80 -17.24 3.57
N ILE A 2 1.60 -17.20 2.50
CA ILE A 2 2.85 -17.97 2.39
C ILE A 2 3.92 -17.21 3.18
N PRO A 3 4.57 -17.82 4.19
CA PRO A 3 5.55 -17.12 5.01
C PRO A 3 6.72 -16.61 4.17
N TYR A 4 7.24 -15.44 4.53
CA TYR A 4 8.34 -14.71 3.87
C TYR A 4 8.02 -14.14 2.47
N ILE A 5 7.57 -14.97 1.52
CA ILE A 5 7.44 -14.57 0.10
C ILE A 5 6.04 -14.05 -0.28
N GLY A 6 5.02 -14.30 0.55
CA GLY A 6 3.62 -13.97 0.23
C GLY A 6 3.29 -12.47 0.23
N PHE A 7 4.15 -11.65 0.85
CA PHE A 7 4.00 -10.19 0.87
C PHE A 7 4.86 -9.48 -0.19
N GLU A 8 5.72 -10.21 -0.89
CA GLU A 8 6.52 -9.64 -1.96
C GLU A 8 5.60 -9.23 -3.11
N GLN A 9 5.70 -7.95 -3.49
CA GLN A 9 4.78 -7.34 -4.44
C GLN A 9 4.77 -8.06 -5.78
N GLU A 10 5.95 -8.43 -6.30
CA GLU A 10 6.09 -9.15 -7.58
C GLU A 10 5.43 -10.53 -7.54
N ILE A 11 5.61 -11.27 -6.44
CA ILE A 11 5.05 -12.62 -6.26
C ILE A 11 3.53 -12.53 -6.11
N SER A 12 3.03 -11.60 -5.30
CA SER A 12 1.60 -11.39 -5.11
C SER A 12 0.91 -11.00 -6.41
N GLN A 13 1.46 -10.02 -7.15
CA GLN A 13 0.91 -9.59 -8.44
C GLN A 13 0.87 -10.73 -9.46
N ALA A 14 1.96 -11.48 -9.59
CA ALA A 14 2.01 -12.63 -10.47
C ALA A 14 0.96 -13.68 -10.06
N ALA A 15 0.82 -13.99 -8.76
CA ALA A 15 -0.15 -14.96 -8.27
C ALA A 15 -1.60 -14.59 -8.61
N PHE A 16 -1.97 -13.32 -8.45
CA PHE A 16 -3.32 -12.83 -8.76
C PHE A 16 -3.64 -12.76 -10.26
N ASN A 17 -2.61 -12.68 -11.11
CA ASN A 17 -2.77 -12.73 -12.57
C ASN A 17 -3.00 -14.14 -13.11
N LEU A 18 -2.65 -15.19 -12.36
CA LEU A 18 -2.86 -16.57 -12.77
C LEU A 18 -4.33 -17.00 -12.69
N SER A 19 -4.72 -17.93 -13.55
CA SER A 19 -6.08 -18.47 -13.64
C SER A 19 -6.09 -19.91 -14.16
N ASN A 20 -7.24 -20.57 -14.18
CA ASN A 20 -7.38 -21.91 -14.76
C ASN A 20 -6.95 -22.00 -16.24
N LYS A 21 -6.97 -20.88 -16.97
CA LYS A 21 -6.48 -20.81 -18.36
C LYS A 21 -4.99 -20.51 -18.45
N ASN A 22 -4.42 -19.86 -17.44
CA ASN A 22 -3.00 -19.52 -17.37
C ASN A 22 -2.43 -19.97 -16.02
N ILE A 23 -2.09 -21.27 -15.95
CA ILE A 23 -1.74 -21.96 -14.70
C ILE A 23 -0.33 -21.59 -14.23
N PHE A 24 0.57 -21.30 -15.17
CA PHE A 24 1.97 -20.95 -14.92
C PHE A 24 2.26 -19.54 -15.41
N PRO A 25 3.12 -18.77 -14.71
CA PRO A 25 3.56 -17.47 -15.18
C PRO A 25 4.50 -17.63 -16.38
N ASP A 26 4.39 -16.74 -17.36
CA ASP A 26 5.23 -16.73 -18.57
C ASP A 26 6.70 -16.40 -18.28
N ALA A 27 6.97 -15.80 -17.11
CA ALA A 27 8.30 -15.39 -16.68
C ALA A 27 8.60 -15.85 -15.25
N LEU A 28 9.89 -16.05 -14.97
CA LEU A 28 10.40 -16.30 -13.63
C LEU A 28 10.18 -15.06 -12.76
N ILE A 29 9.61 -15.25 -11.57
CA ILE A 29 9.38 -14.14 -10.65
C ILE A 29 10.64 -13.99 -9.80
N LYS A 30 11.24 -12.80 -9.83
CA LYS A 30 12.36 -12.48 -8.95
C LYS A 30 11.79 -12.05 -7.60
N GLY A 31 12.23 -12.70 -6.53
CA GLY A 31 11.99 -12.27 -5.17
C GLY A 31 13.29 -11.91 -4.46
N GLU A 32 13.19 -11.46 -3.21
CA GLU A 32 14.35 -11.01 -2.43
C GLU A 32 15.41 -12.12 -2.25
N LYS A 33 14.97 -13.39 -2.17
CA LYS A 33 15.85 -14.53 -1.88
C LYS A 33 16.17 -15.40 -3.10
N GLY A 34 15.69 -15.05 -4.29
CA GLY A 34 15.95 -15.83 -5.51
C GLY A 34 14.81 -15.77 -6.53
N TYR A 35 14.74 -16.78 -7.38
CA TYR A 35 13.72 -16.90 -8.42
C TYR A 35 12.66 -17.93 -8.03
N TYR A 36 11.40 -17.60 -8.28
CA TYR A 36 10.24 -18.41 -7.91
C TYR A 36 9.38 -18.73 -9.12
N ILE A 37 8.84 -19.96 -9.14
CA ILE A 37 7.76 -20.37 -10.02
C ILE A 37 6.58 -20.74 -9.12
N ILE A 38 5.44 -20.10 -9.37
CA ILE A 38 4.19 -20.36 -8.67
C ILE A 38 3.19 -20.96 -9.65
N ARG A 39 2.28 -21.80 -9.15
CA ARG A 39 1.19 -22.37 -9.95
C ARG A 39 -0.15 -21.92 -9.41
N PHE A 40 -1.11 -21.67 -10.31
CA PHE A 40 -2.49 -21.49 -9.90
C PHE A 40 -3.01 -22.79 -9.27
N ARG A 41 -3.56 -22.70 -8.06
CA ARG A 41 -4.24 -23.81 -7.39
C ARG A 41 -5.73 -23.59 -7.35
N ASP A 42 -6.12 -22.47 -6.77
CA ASP A 42 -7.51 -22.09 -6.59
C ASP A 42 -7.60 -20.57 -6.35
N ARG A 43 -8.79 -19.99 -6.55
CA ARG A 43 -9.08 -18.58 -6.27
C ARG A 43 -10.28 -18.50 -5.34
N GLN A 44 -10.05 -17.94 -4.16
CA GLN A 44 -11.11 -17.57 -3.25
C GLN A 44 -11.52 -16.13 -3.50
N GLU A 45 -12.79 -15.92 -3.86
CA GLU A 45 -13.34 -14.57 -3.98
C GLU A 45 -13.50 -13.93 -2.58
N PRO A 46 -13.28 -12.61 -2.47
CA PRO A 46 -13.51 -11.91 -1.21
C PRO A 46 -14.99 -11.96 -0.84
N GLU A 47 -15.28 -12.19 0.45
CA GLU A 47 -16.66 -12.22 0.94
C GLU A 47 -17.25 -10.80 0.97
N LEU A 48 -18.37 -10.61 0.27
CA LEU A 48 -19.03 -9.29 0.15
C LEU A 48 -19.57 -8.74 1.48
N LYS A 49 -19.83 -9.60 2.49
CA LYS A 49 -20.36 -9.16 3.78
C LYS A 49 -19.40 -8.26 4.55
N GLY A 50 -18.10 -8.54 4.50
CA GLY A 50 -17.07 -7.71 5.17
C GLY A 50 -16.86 -6.35 4.49
N PHE A 51 -17.30 -6.19 3.24
CA PHE A 51 -17.11 -4.93 2.50
C PHE A 51 -17.87 -3.78 3.15
N GLU A 52 -19.15 -3.96 3.50
CA GLU A 52 -19.96 -2.87 4.04
C GLU A 52 -19.49 -2.44 5.43
N GLU A 53 -18.98 -3.38 6.24
CA GLU A 53 -18.40 -3.09 7.56
C GLU A 53 -17.06 -2.35 7.48
N GLU A 54 -16.22 -2.69 6.49
CA GLU A 54 -14.92 -2.03 6.32
C GLU A 54 -15.00 -0.71 5.55
N LYS A 55 -16.04 -0.53 4.72
CA LYS A 55 -16.24 0.66 3.89
C LYS A 55 -16.22 1.95 4.69
N GLU A 56 -16.98 2.04 5.77
CA GLU A 56 -16.99 3.26 6.60
C GLU A 56 -15.64 3.49 7.29
N LYS A 57 -14.98 2.43 7.78
CA LYS A 57 -13.63 2.54 8.37
C LYS A 57 -12.59 3.03 7.35
N ILE A 58 -12.65 2.51 6.12
CA ILE A 58 -11.77 2.91 5.02
C ILE A 58 -12.04 4.37 4.64
N LYS A 59 -13.30 4.76 4.52
CA LYS A 59 -13.71 6.13 4.21
C LYS A 59 -13.18 7.12 5.24
N ASP A 60 -13.32 6.83 6.53
CA ASP A 60 -12.77 7.66 7.61
C ASP A 60 -11.24 7.74 7.57
N LYS A 61 -10.57 6.61 7.29
CA LYS A 61 -9.10 6.58 7.15
C LYS A 61 -8.63 7.45 5.98
N LEU A 62 -9.29 7.34 4.82
CA LEU A 62 -8.98 8.15 3.63
C LEU A 62 -9.27 9.63 3.88
N LEU A 63 -10.37 9.95 4.57
CA LEU A 63 -10.71 11.32 4.93
C LEU A 63 -9.62 11.94 5.82
N LYS A 64 -9.20 11.23 6.88
CA LYS A 64 -8.12 11.67 7.78
C LYS A 64 -6.81 11.89 7.02
N GLN A 65 -6.44 10.97 6.13
CA GLN A 65 -5.24 11.13 5.28
C GLN A 65 -5.31 12.37 4.39
N LYS A 66 -6.47 12.64 3.78
CA LYS A 66 -6.67 13.81 2.93
C LYS A 66 -6.61 15.12 3.72
N VAL A 67 -7.21 15.14 4.91
CA VAL A 67 -7.17 16.30 5.82
C VAL A 67 -5.74 16.62 6.22
N LEU A 68 -4.97 15.62 6.68
CA LEU A 68 -3.56 15.80 7.04
C LEU A 68 -2.74 16.35 5.87
N LYS A 69 -2.86 15.73 4.68
CA LYS A 69 -2.14 16.19 3.48
C LYS A 69 -2.48 17.63 3.11
N THR A 70 -3.75 18.01 3.22
CA THR A 70 -4.19 19.38 2.89
C THR A 70 -3.70 20.38 3.93
N PHE A 71 -3.72 20.01 5.21
CA PHE A 71 -3.21 20.82 6.31
C PHE A 71 -1.70 21.04 6.19
N ASP A 72 -0.93 19.98 5.91
CA ASP A 72 0.52 20.08 5.68
C ASP A 72 0.86 20.96 4.47
N ALA A 73 0.10 20.83 3.38
CA ALA A 73 0.27 21.68 2.20
C ALA A 73 -0.05 23.15 2.48
N TRP A 74 -1.09 23.40 3.28
CA TRP A 74 -1.47 24.75 3.72
C TRP A 74 -0.42 25.36 4.65
N LEU A 75 0.04 24.63 5.68
CA LEU A 75 1.12 25.06 6.57
C LEU A 75 2.41 25.34 5.79
N SER A 76 2.77 24.47 4.85
CA SER A 76 3.93 24.67 3.97
C SER A 76 3.81 25.95 3.15
N SER A 77 2.59 26.29 2.71
CA SER A 77 2.32 27.51 1.94
C SER A 77 2.42 28.77 2.80
N ILE A 78 1.93 28.74 4.04
CA ILE A 78 2.10 29.85 4.99
C ILE A 78 3.57 30.02 5.34
N ARG A 79 4.25 28.94 5.71
CA ARG A 79 5.68 28.94 6.05
C ARG A 79 6.54 29.55 4.94
N LYS A 80 6.23 29.28 3.66
CA LYS A 80 6.95 29.87 2.52
C LYS A 80 6.67 31.37 2.33
N LYS A 81 5.48 31.84 2.70
CA LYS A 81 5.07 33.25 2.58
C LYS A 81 5.49 34.10 3.78
N SER A 82 5.98 33.48 4.84
CA SER A 82 6.36 34.15 6.09
C SER A 82 7.89 34.14 6.25
N VAL A 83 8.45 35.26 6.69
CA VAL A 83 9.86 35.32 7.12
C VAL A 83 9.94 34.71 8.52
N ILE A 84 10.32 33.44 8.60
CA ILE A 84 10.52 32.75 9.89
C ILE A 84 12.00 32.87 10.25
N SER A 85 12.32 33.75 11.20
CA SER A 85 13.65 33.83 11.81
C SER A 85 13.64 32.96 13.07
N ILE A 86 14.40 31.86 13.08
CA ILE A 86 14.59 31.01 14.27
C ILE A 86 15.87 31.50 14.93
N GLU A 87 15.74 32.28 16.01
CA GLU A 87 16.90 32.73 16.78
C GLU A 87 17.41 31.57 17.67
N LYS A 88 18.70 31.26 17.55
CA LYS A 88 19.39 30.29 18.42
C LYS A 88 19.57 30.91 19.81
N GLY A 89 18.62 30.69 20.70
CA GLY A 89 18.72 31.14 22.09
C GLY A 89 17.62 30.68 23.05
N PHE A 90 16.49 30.15 22.56
CA PHE A 90 15.45 29.59 23.42
C PHE A 90 15.69 28.10 23.66
N GLY A 91 16.59 27.78 24.59
CA GLY A 91 16.88 26.41 24.99
C GLY A 91 18.21 26.27 25.72
N GLU A 92 18.40 27.03 26.79
CA GLU A 92 19.20 26.60 27.95
C GLU A 92 18.25 26.45 29.15
#